data_AF-A0A2U2D5E9-F1
#
_entry.id   AF-A0A2U2D5E9-F1
#
_cell.length_a   1.000
_cell.length_b   1.000
_cell.length_c   1.000
_cell.angle_alpha   90.00
_cell.angle_beta   90.00
_cell.angle_gamma   90.00
#
_symmetry.space_group_name_H-M   'P 1'
#
loop_
_entity.id
_entity.type
_entity.pdbx_description
1 polymer ?
#
loop_
_entity_poly.entity_id
_entity_poly.type
_entity_poly.pdbx_seq_one_letter_code
_entity_poly.pdbx_strand_id
1 'polypeptide(L)' 'MRHIPPQLMGAIPQSAGGFGAVCNATQVLAIDELAPEQARLLQINELLVQKVTRVNPKEVYASNGN' A
#
# COMPACT_ATOMS: atom_id res chain seq x y z
N MET A 1 -8.43 -0.84 13.80
CA MET A 1 -7.70 -2.02 13.27
C MET A 1 -7.57 -1.80 11.78
N ARG A 2 -6.36 -1.80 11.22
CA ARG A 2 -6.20 -1.70 9.75
C ARG A 2 -6.47 -3.05 9.12
N HIS A 3 -7.24 -3.06 8.04
CA HIS A 3 -7.57 -4.29 7.32
C HIS A 3 -6.42 -4.64 6.37
N ILE A 4 -5.60 -5.62 6.73
CA ILE A 4 -4.57 -6.16 5.83
C ILE A 4 -5.20 -7.27 4.97
N PRO A 5 -5.15 -7.17 3.63
CA PRO A 5 -5.69 -8.20 2.76
C PRO A 5 -5.07 -9.58 3.04
N PRO A 6 -5.87 -10.66 3.14
CA PRO A 6 -5.36 -12.01 3.42
C PRO A 6 -4.36 -12.51 2.37
N GLN A 7 -4.48 -12.02 1.13
CA GLN A 7 -3.52 -12.29 0.06
C GLN A 7 -2.10 -11.80 0.39
N LEU A 8 -1.98 -10.75 1.21
CA LEU A 8 -0.69 -10.22 1.70
C LEU A 8 -0.23 -10.88 3.00
N MET A 9 -1.12 -11.59 3.70
CA MET A 9 -0.82 -12.34 4.92
C MET A 9 -0.37 -13.79 4.65
N GLY A 10 -0.08 -14.14 3.39
CA GLY A 10 0.40 -15.47 3.03
C GLY A 10 -0.70 -16.53 2.87
N ALA A 11 -1.98 -16.14 2.71
CA ALA A 11 -3.01 -17.08 2.30
C ALA A 11 -2.73 -17.58 0.87
N ILE A 12 -2.30 -18.84 0.76
CA ILE A 12 -1.86 -19.48 -0.48
C ILE A 12 -3.03 -19.60 -1.46
N PRO A 13 -2.93 -19.10 -2.72
CA PRO A 13 -3.96 -19.28 -3.71
C PRO A 13 -3.93 -20.72 -4.25
N GLN A 14 -5.08 -21.41 -4.19
CA GLN A 14 -5.25 -22.78 -4.71
C GLN A 14 -5.34 -22.87 -6.24
N SER A 15 -5.17 -21.79 -6.98
CA SER A 15 -5.23 -21.78 -8.45
C SER A 15 -4.33 -20.70 -9.04
N ALA A 16 -3.78 -20.96 -10.23
CA ALA A 16 -2.70 -20.22 -10.89
C ALA A 16 -2.93 -18.71 -11.15
N GLY A 17 -4.06 -18.11 -10.73
CA GLY A 17 -4.31 -16.67 -10.75
C GLY A 17 -3.73 -15.88 -9.57
N GLY A 18 -2.87 -16.50 -8.75
CA GLY A 18 -2.40 -15.98 -7.47
C GLY A 18 -1.63 -14.65 -7.52
N PHE A 19 -0.78 -14.44 -8.54
CA PHE A 19 0.06 -13.23 -8.61
C PHE A 19 -0.76 -11.98 -8.95
N GLY A 20 -1.72 -12.06 -9.87
CA GLY A 20 -2.61 -10.94 -10.19
C GLY A 20 -3.47 -10.52 -8.99
N ALA A 21 -3.98 -11.50 -8.22
CA ALA A 21 -4.73 -11.23 -6.99
C ALA A 21 -3.87 -10.55 -5.90
N VAL A 22 -2.59 -10.91 -5.80
CA VAL A 22 -1.64 -10.28 -4.85
C VAL A 22 -1.30 -8.86 -5.28
N CYS A 23 -1.03 -8.61 -6.57
CA CYS A 23 -0.79 -7.26 -7.09
C CYS A 23 -2.02 -6.35 -6.85
N ASN A 24 -3.22 -6.84 -7.14
CA ASN A 24 -4.46 -6.08 -6.89
C ASN A 24 -4.65 -5.78 -5.39
N ALA A 25 -4.46 -6.77 -4.52
CA ALA A 25 -4.56 -6.58 -3.07
C ALA A 25 -3.51 -5.58 -2.55
N THR A 26 -2.31 -5.58 -3.12
CA THR A 26 -1.24 -4.62 -2.81
C THR A 26 -1.64 -3.21 -3.21
N GLN A 27 -2.23 -3.05 -4.40
CA GLN A 27 -2.70 -1.76 -4.89
C GLN A 27 -3.83 -1.20 -4.00
N VAL A 28 -4.80 -2.03 -3.64
CA VAL A 28 -5.90 -1.65 -2.73
C VAL A 28 -5.35 -1.23 -1.38
N LEU A 29 -4.45 -2.01 -0.77
CA LEU A 29 -3.81 -1.63 0.51
C LEU A 29 -3.02 -0.32 0.39
N ALA A 30 -2.31 -0.11 -0.72
CA ALA A 30 -1.52 1.09 -0.93
C ALA A 30 -2.41 2.35 -1.03
N ILE A 31 -3.54 2.25 -1.72
CA ILE A 31 -4.46 3.37 -1.93
C ILE A 31 -5.29 3.62 -0.67
N ASP A 32 -5.94 2.59 -0.14
CA ASP A 32 -6.98 2.77 0.88
C ASP A 32 -6.41 2.96 2.29
N GLU A 33 -5.21 2.42 2.55
CA GLU A 33 -4.62 2.43 3.90
C GLU A 33 -3.31 3.22 3.91
N LEU A 34 -2.37 2.92 3.01
CA LEU A 34 -1.03 3.51 3.09
C LEU A 34 -1.01 5.00 2.74
N ALA A 35 -1.63 5.40 1.63
CA ALA A 35 -1.69 6.79 1.19
C ALA A 35 -2.29 7.75 2.24
N PRO A 36 -3.45 7.47 2.88
CA PRO A 36 -3.98 8.35 3.92
C PRO A 36 -3.11 8.39 5.18
N GLU A 37 -2.41 7.31 5.55
CA GLU A 37 -1.45 7.36 6.67
C GLU A 37 -0.26 8.24 6.34
N GLN A 38 0.29 8.09 5.13
CA GLN A 38 1.39 8.91 4.66
C GLN A 38 1.00 10.38 4.67
N ALA A 39 -0.22 10.71 4.23
CA ALA A 39 -0.74 12.07 4.31
C ALA A 39 -0.84 12.58 5.76
N ARG A 40 -1.37 11.77 6.69
CA ARG A 40 -1.44 12.13 8.11
C ARG A 40 -0.04 12.37 8.71
N LEU A 41 0.94 11.51 8.39
CA LEU A 41 2.32 11.67 8.85
C LEU A 41 2.98 12.93 8.27
N LEU A 42 2.63 13.31 7.04
CA LEU A 42 3.13 14.54 6.41
C LEU A 42 2.52 15.80 7.03
N GLN A 43 1.29 15.76 7.56
CA GLN A 43 0.67 16.90 8.24
C GLN A 43 1.49 17.39 9.45
N ILE A 44 2.29 16.53 10.08
CA ILE A 44 3.20 16.92 11.17
C ILE A 44 4.16 18.04 10.74
N ASN A 45 4.60 18.03 9.48
CA ASN A 45 5.50 19.05 8.97
C ASN A 45 4.84 20.44 8.89
N GLU A 46 3.51 20.52 8.80
CA GLU A 46 2.79 21.80 8.77
C GLU A 46 2.70 22.43 10.16
N LEU A 47 2.87 21.62 11.21
CA LEU A 47 2.88 22.07 12.60
C LEU A 47 4.28 22.48 13.09
N LEU A 48 5.33 22.04 12.40
CA LEU A 48 6.71 22.24 12.80
C LEU A 48 7.43 23.21 11.86
N VAL A 49 8.29 24.07 12.41
CA VAL A 49 9.10 25.01 11.62
C VAL A 49 10.05 24.29 10.66
N GLN A 50 10.46 23.06 11.00
CA GLN A 50 11.35 22.25 10.18
C GLN A 50 10.63 21.01 9.67
N LYS A 51 10.86 20.65 8.41
CA LYS A 51 10.35 19.41 7.81
C LYS A 51 11.12 18.21 8.34
N VAL A 52 10.44 17.32 9.06
CA VAL A 52 11.00 16.11 9.68
C VAL A 52 10.63 14.84 8.92
N THR A 53 9.48 14.81 8.23
CA THR A 53 8.98 13.62 7.53
C THR A 53 9.01 13.81 6.02
N ARG A 54 9.42 12.79 5.26
CA ARG A 54 9.31 12.75 3.79
C ARG A 54 8.81 11.39 3.34
N VAL A 55 7.91 11.40 2.36
CA VAL A 55 7.42 10.20 1.69
C VAL A 55 7.90 10.24 0.26
N ASN A 56 8.60 9.19 -0.17
CA ASN A 56 9.07 9.07 -1.54
C ASN A 56 8.06 8.23 -2.34
N PRO A 57 7.59 8.73 -3.50
CA PRO A 57 6.70 7.96 -4.35
C PRO A 57 7.39 6.67 -4.79
N LYS A 58 6.66 5.56 -4.67
CA LYS A 58 7.09 4.23 -5.09
C LYS A 58 6.09 3.70 -6.09
N GLU A 59 6.57 3.18 -7.21
CA GLU A 59 5.71 2.49 -8.16
C GLU A 59 5.24 1.18 -7.56
N VAL A 60 3.92 0.98 -7.58
CA VAL A 60 3.31 -0.32 -7.28
C VAL A 60 3.29 -1.08 -8.59
N TYR A 61 4.07 -2.15 -8.70
CA TYR A 61 4.08 -3.00 -9.89
C TYR A 61 2.70 -3.65 -10.07
N ALA A 62 1.94 -3.17 -11.04
CA ALA A 62 0.77 -3.86 -11.55
C ALA A 62 1.26 -5.00 -12.46
N SER A 63 1.05 -6.26 -12.07
CA SER A 63 1.27 -7.35 -13.03
C SER A 63 0.15 -7.27 -14.07
N ASN A 64 0.45 -6.74 -15.24
CA ASN A 64 -0.42 -6.85 -16.40
C ASN A 64 -0.45 -8.33 -16.80
N GLY A 65 -1.53 -9.03 -16.45
CA GLY A 65 -1.74 -10.42 -16.83
C GLY A 65 -1.86 -10.56 -18.34
N ASN A 66 -0.95 -11.33 -18.93
CA ASN A 66 -1.18 -12.06 -20.17
C ASN A 66 -1.65 -13.47 -19.78
#